data_AF-A0A3S1JCJ2-F1
#
_entry.id   AF-A0A3S1JCJ2-F1
#
_cell.length_a   1.000
_cell.length_b   1.000
_cell.length_c   1.000
_cell.angle_alpha   90.00
_cell.angle_beta   90.00
_cell.angle_gamma   90.00
#
_symmetry.space_group_name_H-M   'P 1'
#
loop_
_entity.id
_entity.type
_entity.pdbx_description
1 polymer ?
#
loop_
_entity_poly.entity_id
_entity_poly.type
_entity_poly.pdbx_seq_one_letter_code
_entity_poly.pdbx_strand_id
1 'polypeptide(L)'
;YRSVFDSAGSYVQAAVRIEGGARPDPEPAEPREIVPYIASEMPGGMDLTVHNVTTVKPERTFWEKVLILHAMTEMTEKRRQEANPDRPEPNLNRYSRHYYDVHQIWTHPGYGIGTASMRDLAEACRQHKALMFRAPDHRYDRAVPGSYHLVPTPEMRARLAADYERMSAMIFGTPPAFAEVIASIEALEQYL
;
A
#
# COMPACT_ATOMS: atom_id res chain seq x y z
N TYR A 1 -22.15 -24.86 -3.84
CA TYR A 1 -20.68 -24.91 -3.74
C TYR A 1 -20.29 -24.56 -2.31
N ARG A 2 -19.33 -25.24 -1.69
CA ARG A 2 -18.85 -24.89 -0.34
C ARG A 2 -17.83 -23.76 -0.48
N SER A 3 -18.02 -22.65 0.21
CA SER A 3 -17.07 -21.53 0.21
C SER A 3 -15.71 -22.00 0.71
N VAL A 4 -14.63 -21.55 0.05
CA VAL A 4 -13.25 -21.77 0.51
C VAL A 4 -12.92 -20.84 1.68
N PHE A 5 -13.70 -19.77 1.88
CA PHE A 5 -13.61 -18.85 3.01
C PHE A 5 -14.51 -19.34 4.15
N ASP A 6 -13.94 -19.53 5.34
CA ASP A 6 -14.68 -19.89 6.56
C ASP A 6 -15.07 -18.62 7.36
N SER A 7 -16.36 -18.52 7.69
CA SER A 7 -17.05 -17.68 8.70
C SER A 7 -16.65 -16.20 8.93
N ALA A 8 -17.50 -15.49 9.68
CA ALA A 8 -17.33 -14.09 10.04
C ALA A 8 -16.05 -13.87 10.87
N GLY A 9 -15.12 -13.04 10.37
CA GLY A 9 -13.87 -12.68 11.06
C GLY A 9 -12.58 -13.01 10.30
N SER A 10 -12.65 -13.74 9.18
CA SER A 10 -11.51 -14.00 8.31
C SER A 10 -10.88 -12.70 7.75
N TYR A 11 -9.55 -12.70 7.58
CA TYR A 11 -8.82 -11.60 6.93
C TYR A 11 -9.33 -11.37 5.49
N VAL A 12 -9.75 -12.43 4.80
CA VAL A 12 -10.41 -12.36 3.48
C VAL A 12 -11.89 -12.68 3.64
N GLN A 13 -12.73 -11.71 3.32
CA GLN A 13 -14.19 -11.86 3.37
C GLN A 13 -14.71 -12.21 1.97
N ALA A 14 -15.75 -13.05 1.90
CA ALA A 14 -16.48 -13.35 0.67
C ALA A 14 -17.43 -12.18 0.30
N ALA A 15 -16.88 -10.97 0.19
CA ALA A 15 -17.59 -9.76 -0.14
C ALA A 15 -16.71 -8.85 -0.99
N VAL A 16 -17.32 -8.20 -1.99
CA VAL A 16 -16.66 -7.17 -2.79
C VAL A 16 -17.07 -5.82 -2.23
N ARG A 17 -16.11 -5.08 -1.67
CA ARG A 17 -16.31 -3.70 -1.24
C ARG A 17 -15.88 -2.76 -2.37
N ILE A 18 -16.82 -1.94 -2.84
CA ILE A 18 -16.58 -0.91 -3.84
C ILE A 18 -16.52 0.44 -3.11
N GLU A 19 -15.44 1.18 -3.29
CA GLU A 19 -15.25 2.50 -2.71
C GLU A 19 -15.27 3.56 -3.81
N GLY A 20 -16.28 4.44 -3.78
CA GLY A 20 -16.37 5.61 -4.65
C GLY A 20 -16.04 6.88 -3.87
N GLY A 21 -15.31 7.81 -4.50
CA GLY A 21 -15.04 9.11 -3.90
C GLY A 21 -14.36 10.07 -4.87
N ALA A 22 -14.50 11.38 -4.62
CA ALA A 22 -13.93 12.44 -5.44
C ALA A 22 -12.56 12.95 -4.94
N ARG A 23 -12.02 12.35 -3.88
CA ARG A 23 -10.74 12.73 -3.27
C ARG A 23 -9.51 12.12 -3.93
N PRO A 24 -9.53 10.90 -4.51
CA PRO A 24 -8.38 10.38 -5.23
C PRO A 24 -8.06 11.23 -6.46
N ASP A 25 -6.78 11.43 -6.73
CA ASP A 25 -6.27 11.97 -7.98
C ASP A 25 -5.55 10.82 -8.70
N PRO A 26 -6.20 10.15 -9.66
CA PRO A 26 -5.70 8.89 -10.22
C PRO A 26 -4.55 9.09 -11.21
N GLU A 27 -4.10 10.32 -11.46
CA GLU A 27 -3.09 10.59 -12.47
C GLU A 27 -1.65 10.40 -11.96
N PRO A 28 -0.75 9.82 -12.77
CA PRO A 28 -1.02 9.24 -14.10
C PRO A 28 -1.83 7.94 -14.10
N ALA A 29 -2.78 7.82 -15.03
CA ALA A 29 -3.56 6.62 -15.30
C ALA A 29 -3.26 5.99 -16.68
N GLU A 30 -3.65 4.74 -16.88
CA GLU A 30 -3.58 4.03 -18.16
C GLU A 30 -4.68 2.98 -18.32
N PRO A 31 -5.15 2.73 -19.55
CA PRO A 31 -6.04 1.61 -19.82
C PRO A 31 -5.27 0.29 -19.72
N ARG A 32 -5.89 -0.70 -19.08
CA ARG A 32 -5.39 -2.07 -19.00
C ARG A 32 -6.46 -3.06 -19.44
N GLU A 33 -5.98 -4.19 -19.93
CA GLU A 33 -6.79 -5.38 -20.16
C GLU A 33 -6.75 -6.26 -18.90
N ILE A 34 -7.91 -6.79 -18.50
CA ILE A 34 -8.04 -7.68 -17.36
C ILE A 34 -8.66 -8.99 -17.83
N VAL A 35 -7.94 -10.08 -17.59
CA VAL A 35 -8.43 -11.46 -17.81
C VAL A 35 -8.65 -12.11 -16.44
N PRO A 36 -9.89 -12.47 -16.08
CA PRO A 36 -10.16 -13.10 -14.80
C PRO A 36 -9.58 -14.52 -14.76
N TYR A 37 -9.09 -14.97 -13.60
CA TYR A 37 -8.50 -16.31 -13.47
C TYR A 37 -9.44 -17.46 -13.84
N ILE A 38 -10.76 -17.28 -13.65
CA ILE A 38 -11.73 -18.31 -14.03
C ILE A 38 -11.80 -18.51 -15.55
N ALA A 39 -11.32 -17.58 -16.37
CA ALA A 39 -11.37 -17.67 -17.82
C ALA A 39 -10.69 -18.95 -18.36
N SER A 40 -9.57 -19.39 -17.76
CA SER A 40 -8.89 -20.63 -18.15
C SER A 40 -9.71 -21.89 -17.83
N GLU A 41 -10.61 -21.80 -16.85
CA GLU A 41 -11.42 -22.91 -16.35
C GLU A 41 -12.79 -23.00 -17.04
N MET A 42 -13.16 -21.99 -17.84
CA MET A 42 -14.47 -21.95 -18.48
C MET A 42 -14.54 -22.87 -19.71
N PRO A 43 -15.60 -23.69 -19.85
CA PRO A 43 -15.82 -24.48 -21.05
C PRO A 43 -16.00 -23.60 -22.30
N GLY A 44 -15.41 -24.00 -23.42
CA GLY A 44 -15.82 -23.53 -24.74
C GLY A 44 -15.36 -22.14 -25.18
N GLY A 45 -14.16 -21.70 -24.79
CA GLY A 45 -13.55 -20.49 -25.37
C GLY A 45 -14.32 -19.20 -25.11
N MET A 46 -15.09 -19.16 -24.02
CA MET A 46 -15.79 -17.96 -23.58
C MET A 46 -14.75 -16.89 -23.25
N ASP A 47 -14.72 -15.84 -24.08
CA ASP A 47 -13.88 -14.69 -23.86
C ASP A 47 -14.45 -13.85 -22.71
N LEU A 48 -13.75 -13.86 -21.57
CA LEU A 48 -14.08 -13.06 -20.38
C LEU A 48 -13.14 -11.85 -20.23
N THR A 49 -12.43 -11.49 -21.30
CA THR A 49 -11.50 -10.37 -21.30
C THR A 49 -12.25 -9.05 -21.17
N VAL A 50 -11.79 -8.20 -20.26
CA VAL A 50 -12.30 -6.84 -20.08
C VAL A 50 -11.23 -5.86 -20.55
N HIS A 51 -11.47 -5.23 -21.69
CA HIS A 51 -10.57 -4.23 -22.24
C HIS A 51 -10.83 -2.83 -21.67
N ASN A 52 -9.85 -1.93 -21.82
CA ASN A 52 -9.96 -0.50 -21.50
C ASN A 52 -10.36 -0.18 -20.06
N VAL A 53 -9.93 -1.00 -19.10
CA VAL A 53 -10.11 -0.69 -17.68
C VAL A 53 -9.11 0.40 -17.29
N THR A 54 -9.60 1.58 -16.91
CA THR A 54 -8.73 2.66 -16.42
C THR A 54 -8.10 2.26 -15.08
N THR A 55 -6.77 2.19 -15.05
CA THR A 55 -5.99 1.87 -13.85
C THR A 55 -5.01 2.98 -13.56
N VAL A 56 -4.72 3.20 -12.27
CA VAL A 56 -3.66 4.10 -11.85
C VAL A 56 -2.32 3.46 -12.18
N LYS A 57 -1.38 4.21 -12.76
CA LYS A 57 -0.06 3.67 -13.08
C LYS A 57 0.72 3.30 -11.81
N PRO A 58 1.66 2.34 -11.87
CA PRO A 58 2.48 1.95 -10.73
C PRO A 58 3.22 3.12 -10.07
N GLU A 59 3.63 4.12 -10.86
CA GLU A 59 4.37 5.28 -10.37
C GLU A 59 3.55 6.12 -9.40
N ARG A 60 2.27 6.35 -9.74
CA ARG A 60 1.34 7.07 -8.87
C ARG A 60 1.04 6.25 -7.61
N THR A 61 0.75 4.97 -7.79
CA THR A 61 0.48 4.05 -6.67
C THR A 61 1.65 4.03 -5.69
N PHE A 62 2.88 3.94 -6.20
CA PHE A 62 4.09 3.93 -5.39
C PHE A 62 4.19 5.17 -4.49
N TRP A 63 4.12 6.37 -5.07
CA TRP A 63 4.25 7.60 -4.30
C TRP A 63 3.12 7.80 -3.30
N GLU A 64 1.89 7.39 -3.62
CA GLU A 64 0.81 7.39 -2.64
C GLU A 64 1.09 6.45 -1.47
N LYS A 65 1.68 5.28 -1.72
CA LYS A 65 2.01 4.29 -0.69
C LYS A 65 3.20 4.74 0.16
N VAL A 66 4.23 5.33 -0.44
CA VAL A 66 5.35 5.96 0.29
C VAL A 66 4.84 7.00 1.30
N LEU A 67 3.94 7.89 0.86
CA LEU A 67 3.34 8.90 1.74
C LEU A 67 2.44 8.30 2.82
N ILE A 68 1.76 7.19 2.54
CA ILE A 68 0.99 6.42 3.52
C ILE A 68 1.94 5.86 4.61
N LEU A 69 3.06 5.24 4.22
CA LEU A 69 4.05 4.75 5.17
C LEU A 69 4.61 5.89 6.04
N HIS A 70 5.04 7.00 5.42
CA HIS A 70 5.50 8.21 6.12
C HIS A 70 4.50 8.68 7.18
N ALA A 71 3.25 8.89 6.76
CA ALA A 71 2.20 9.43 7.62
C ALA A 71 1.90 8.51 8.80
N MET A 72 1.96 7.19 8.61
CA MET A 72 1.68 6.23 9.67
C MET A 72 2.81 6.14 10.69
N THR A 73 4.07 6.18 10.24
CA THR A 73 5.22 6.21 11.14
C THR A 73 5.22 7.49 11.96
N GLU A 74 5.10 8.66 11.34
CA GLU A 74 5.01 9.95 12.05
C GLU A 74 3.84 9.99 13.03
N MET A 75 2.65 9.53 12.63
CA MET A 75 1.49 9.49 13.53
C MET A 75 1.72 8.56 14.72
N THR A 76 2.26 7.36 14.47
CA THR A 76 2.44 6.36 15.53
C THR A 76 3.45 6.83 16.55
N GLU A 77 4.61 7.32 16.11
CA GLU A 77 5.64 7.84 17.01
C GLU A 77 5.13 9.02 17.82
N LYS A 78 4.50 10.00 17.17
CA LYS A 78 3.99 11.19 17.85
C LYS A 78 2.98 10.81 18.94
N ARG A 79 1.99 9.97 18.61
CA ARG A 79 0.93 9.60 19.56
C ARG A 79 1.44 8.73 20.70
N ARG A 80 2.44 7.88 20.42
CA ARG A 80 3.17 7.16 21.47
C ARG A 80 3.87 8.10 22.43
N GLN A 81 4.60 9.09 21.91
CA GLN A 81 5.32 10.07 22.72
C GLN A 81 4.36 10.94 23.56
N GLU A 82 3.21 11.33 22.98
CA GLU A 82 2.18 12.08 23.70
C GLU A 82 1.55 11.27 24.84
N ALA A 83 1.53 9.93 24.74
CA ALA A 83 0.94 9.00 25.70
C ALA A 83 -0.47 9.38 26.15
N ASN A 84 -1.23 10.03 25.26
CA ASN A 84 -2.56 10.56 25.55
C ASN A 84 -3.63 9.49 25.29
N PRO A 85 -4.40 9.06 26.32
CA PRO A 85 -5.48 8.08 26.16
C PRO A 85 -6.55 8.48 25.13
N ASP A 86 -6.80 9.78 24.95
CA ASP A 86 -7.78 10.29 23.98
C ASP A 86 -7.27 10.27 22.53
N ARG A 87 -5.96 10.06 22.35
CA ARG A 87 -5.29 10.04 21.04
C ARG A 87 -4.35 8.83 20.94
N PRO A 88 -4.89 7.60 20.98
CA PRO A 88 -4.08 6.39 20.98
C PRO A 88 -3.32 6.23 19.66
N GLU A 89 -2.27 5.40 19.70
CA GLU A 89 -1.58 4.92 18.50
C GLU A 89 -2.60 4.38 17.48
N PRO A 90 -2.36 4.63 16.18
CA PRO A 90 -3.25 4.12 15.14
C PRO A 90 -3.28 2.59 15.12
N ASN A 91 -4.43 2.03 14.73
CA ASN A 91 -4.55 0.60 14.51
C ASN A 91 -3.80 0.21 13.22
N LEU A 92 -2.89 -0.77 13.33
CA LEU A 92 -2.05 -1.25 12.21
C LEU A 92 -2.62 -2.53 11.56
N ASN A 93 -3.87 -2.91 11.89
CA ASN A 93 -4.55 -3.99 11.21
C ASN A 93 -4.73 -3.66 9.71
N ARG A 94 -4.40 -4.62 8.87
CA ARG A 94 -4.36 -4.53 7.40
C ARG A 94 -3.37 -3.50 6.85
N TYR A 95 -2.43 -3.03 7.66
CA TYR A 95 -1.48 -2.00 7.25
C TYR A 95 -0.19 -2.56 6.65
N SER A 96 0.16 -3.81 6.98
CA SER A 96 1.31 -4.51 6.41
C SER A 96 1.26 -4.61 4.88
N ARG A 97 0.06 -4.60 4.29
CA ARG A 97 -0.14 -4.58 2.82
C ARG A 97 0.50 -3.38 2.14
N HIS A 98 0.57 -2.23 2.81
CA HIS A 98 1.17 -1.03 2.24
C HIS A 98 2.69 -1.17 2.14
N TYR A 99 3.33 -1.81 3.11
CA TYR A 99 4.73 -2.17 3.05
C TYR A 99 5.00 -3.18 1.93
N TYR A 100 4.15 -4.19 1.80
CA TYR A 100 4.22 -5.15 0.70
C TYR A 100 4.08 -4.49 -0.68
N ASP A 101 3.10 -3.61 -0.87
CA ASP A 101 2.89 -2.89 -2.14
C ASP A 101 4.13 -2.07 -2.53
N VAL A 102 4.72 -1.34 -1.57
CA VAL A 102 5.95 -0.56 -1.81
C VAL A 102 7.13 -1.48 -2.15
N HIS A 103 7.31 -2.58 -1.40
CA HIS A 103 8.33 -3.58 -1.69
C HIS A 103 8.20 -4.10 -3.12
N GLN A 104 7.01 -4.56 -3.52
CA GLN A 104 6.77 -5.11 -4.85
C GLN A 104 7.15 -4.15 -5.97
N ILE A 105 6.77 -2.87 -5.88
CA ILE A 105 7.10 -1.89 -6.91
C ILE A 105 8.59 -1.51 -6.85
N TRP A 106 9.15 -1.32 -5.66
CA TRP A 106 10.54 -0.93 -5.46
C TRP A 106 11.53 -1.98 -5.99
N THR A 107 11.25 -3.26 -5.74
CA THR A 107 12.12 -4.35 -6.19
C THR A 107 11.82 -4.79 -7.62
N HIS A 108 10.80 -4.24 -8.28
CA HIS A 108 10.45 -4.61 -9.64
C HIS A 108 11.48 -4.05 -10.63
N PRO A 109 12.08 -4.88 -11.51
CA PRO A 109 13.18 -4.46 -12.40
C PRO A 109 12.77 -3.36 -13.38
N GLY A 110 11.49 -3.33 -13.80
CA GLY A 110 10.96 -2.33 -14.72
C GLY A 110 10.39 -1.07 -14.07
N TYR A 111 10.18 -1.05 -12.75
CA TYR A 111 9.53 0.08 -12.08
C TYR A 111 10.40 0.72 -10.99
N GLY A 112 11.10 -0.05 -10.16
CA GLY A 112 11.76 0.39 -8.92
C GLY A 112 12.42 1.77 -8.96
N ILE A 113 13.69 1.83 -9.37
CA ILE A 113 14.49 3.07 -9.41
C ILE A 113 13.84 4.15 -10.28
N GLY A 114 13.30 3.77 -11.44
CA GLY A 114 12.66 4.73 -12.35
C GLY A 114 11.50 5.48 -11.69
N THR A 115 10.64 4.74 -10.99
CA THR A 115 9.51 5.28 -10.23
C THR A 115 9.96 6.15 -9.06
N ALA A 116 10.89 5.63 -8.25
CA ALA A 116 11.41 6.35 -7.08
C ALA A 116 12.16 7.64 -7.44
N SER A 117 12.61 7.77 -8.70
CA SER A 117 13.30 8.95 -9.19
C SER A 117 12.35 10.06 -9.68
N MET A 118 11.04 9.80 -9.77
CA MET A 118 10.06 10.79 -10.25
C MET A 118 9.69 11.82 -9.17
N ARG A 119 10.63 12.73 -8.87
CA ARG A 119 10.49 13.72 -7.78
C ARG A 119 9.32 14.69 -7.97
N ASP A 120 9.00 15.07 -9.21
CA ASP A 120 7.87 15.96 -9.49
C ASP A 120 6.53 15.27 -9.17
N LEU A 121 6.42 13.97 -9.47
CA LEU A 121 5.25 13.17 -9.10
C LEU A 121 5.14 12.98 -7.59
N ALA A 122 6.27 12.77 -6.90
CA ALA A 122 6.31 12.72 -5.44
C ALA A 122 5.72 13.98 -4.81
N GLU A 123 6.16 15.15 -5.30
CA GLU A 123 5.72 16.45 -4.80
C GLU A 123 4.23 16.68 -5.10
N ALA A 124 3.77 16.36 -6.31
CA ALA A 124 2.34 16.45 -6.66
C ALA A 124 1.48 15.57 -5.73
N CYS A 125 1.91 14.32 -5.47
CA CYS A 125 1.23 13.43 -4.54
C CYS A 125 1.19 14.00 -3.11
N ARG A 126 2.31 14.58 -2.65
CA ARG A 126 2.44 15.17 -1.32
C ARG A 126 1.52 16.37 -1.15
N GLN A 127 1.49 17.28 -2.12
CA GLN A 127 0.60 18.44 -2.12
C GLN A 127 -0.87 18.01 -2.08
N HIS A 128 -1.24 17.02 -2.91
CA HIS A 128 -2.59 16.47 -2.93
C HIS A 128 -2.99 15.86 -1.58
N LYS A 129 -2.11 15.05 -0.97
CA LYS A 129 -2.33 14.46 0.37
C LYS A 129 -2.48 15.53 1.45
N ALA A 130 -1.63 16.56 1.42
CA ALA A 130 -1.68 17.67 2.37
C ALA A 130 -2.99 18.47 2.28
N LEU A 131 -3.55 18.62 1.08
CA LEU A 131 -4.81 19.31 0.83
C LEU A 131 -6.03 18.44 1.17
N MET A 132 -6.13 17.24 0.59
CA MET A 132 -7.33 16.40 0.63
C MET A 132 -7.44 15.52 1.88
N PHE A 133 -6.33 15.25 2.56
CA PHE A 133 -6.23 14.36 3.72
C PHE A 133 -5.48 15.01 4.87
N ARG A 134 -5.77 16.30 5.11
CA ARG A 134 -5.12 17.11 6.13
C ARG A 134 -5.30 16.51 7.52
N ALA A 135 -4.21 15.97 8.07
CA ALA A 135 -4.10 15.59 9.47
C ALA A 135 -2.71 16.01 9.96
N PRO A 136 -2.60 16.84 11.03
CA PRO A 136 -1.32 17.33 11.52
C PRO A 136 -0.32 16.21 11.89
N ASP A 137 -0.83 15.05 12.33
CA ASP A 137 0.01 13.91 12.71
C ASP A 137 0.65 13.21 11.50
N HIS A 138 0.15 13.42 10.27
CA HIS A 138 0.72 12.79 9.06
C HIS A 138 2.01 13.44 8.58
N ARG A 139 2.31 14.66 9.05
CA ARG A 139 3.53 15.41 8.75
C ARG A 139 3.95 15.42 7.27
N TYR A 140 2.99 15.56 6.35
CA TYR A 140 3.29 15.74 4.92
C TYR A 140 4.14 17.00 4.62
N ASP A 141 4.26 17.95 5.56
CA ASP A 141 5.22 19.05 5.51
C ASP A 141 6.68 18.58 5.56
N ARG A 142 6.96 17.42 6.17
CA ARG A 142 8.28 16.80 6.28
C ARG A 142 8.54 15.71 5.26
N ALA A 143 7.54 15.27 4.49
CA ALA A 143 7.69 14.21 3.50
C ALA A 143 8.38 14.72 2.22
N VAL A 144 9.62 15.22 2.34
CA VAL A 144 10.42 15.78 1.24
C VAL A 144 11.69 14.94 1.01
N PRO A 145 12.37 15.05 -0.15
CA PRO A 145 13.56 14.25 -0.45
C PRO A 145 14.61 14.26 0.66
N GLY A 146 15.14 13.08 1.00
CA GLY A 146 16.09 12.88 2.10
C GLY A 146 15.49 12.88 3.51
N SER A 147 14.16 12.94 3.67
CA SER A 147 13.51 13.03 4.99
C SER A 147 12.21 12.23 5.11
N TYR A 148 11.97 11.31 4.18
CA TYR A 148 10.86 10.37 4.31
C TYR A 148 11.07 9.45 5.52
N HIS A 149 9.99 9.16 6.26
CA HIS A 149 10.02 8.36 7.47
C HIS A 149 9.22 7.07 7.27
N LEU A 150 9.75 6.16 6.49
CA LEU A 150 9.10 4.93 6.03
C LEU A 150 9.36 3.76 6.98
N VAL A 151 10.55 3.73 7.56
CA VAL A 151 11.03 2.61 8.38
C VAL A 151 10.30 2.61 9.74
N PRO A 152 9.53 1.54 10.06
CA PRO A 152 8.73 1.51 11.29
C PRO A 152 9.61 1.31 12.53
N THR A 153 9.13 1.77 13.69
CA THR A 153 9.77 1.49 14.99
C THR A 153 9.76 -0.01 15.32
N PRO A 154 10.61 -0.50 16.25
CA PRO A 154 10.62 -1.91 16.64
C PRO A 154 9.25 -2.45 17.08
N GLU A 155 8.47 -1.67 17.83
CA GLU A 155 7.14 -2.10 18.29
C GLU A 155 6.10 -2.06 17.16
N MET A 156 6.20 -1.09 16.25
CA MET A 156 5.40 -1.09 15.02
C MET A 156 5.70 -2.33 14.17
N ARG A 157 6.98 -2.69 14.01
CA ARG A 157 7.41 -3.88 13.25
C ARG A 157 6.79 -5.15 13.79
N ALA A 158 6.76 -5.34 15.11
CA ALA A 158 6.14 -6.53 15.71
C ALA A 158 4.64 -6.62 15.37
N ARG A 159 3.93 -5.49 15.44
CA ARG A 159 2.50 -5.42 15.09
C ARG A 159 2.26 -5.64 13.59
N LEU A 160 3.12 -5.09 12.74
CA LEU A 160 3.07 -5.25 11.29
C LEU A 160 3.41 -6.69 10.88
N ALA A 161 4.35 -7.35 11.55
CA ALA A 161 4.69 -8.75 11.31
C ALA A 161 3.49 -9.67 11.58
N ALA A 162 2.84 -9.50 12.74
CA ALA A 162 1.62 -10.25 13.07
C ALA A 162 0.47 -9.98 12.09
N ASP A 163 0.38 -8.76 11.55
CA ASP A 163 -0.57 -8.43 10.47
C ASP A 163 -0.19 -9.07 9.13
N TYR A 164 1.09 -9.06 8.79
CA TYR A 164 1.63 -9.64 7.56
C TYR A 164 1.41 -11.14 7.49
N GLU A 165 1.60 -11.86 8.60
CA GLU A 165 1.30 -13.29 8.69
C GLU A 165 -0.15 -13.60 8.31
N ARG A 166 -1.12 -12.84 8.86
CA ARG A 166 -2.54 -13.00 8.49
C ARG A 166 -2.81 -12.63 7.04
N MET A 167 -2.14 -11.59 6.55
CA MET A 167 -2.29 -11.10 5.18
C MET A 167 -1.70 -12.05 4.13
N SER A 168 -0.65 -12.79 4.47
CA SER A 168 0.13 -13.60 3.54
C SER A 168 -0.72 -14.61 2.74
N ALA A 169 -1.84 -15.07 3.30
CA ALA A 169 -2.82 -15.91 2.61
C ALA A 169 -3.46 -15.26 1.37
N MET A 170 -3.33 -13.95 1.19
CA MET A 170 -3.80 -13.21 0.00
C MET A 170 -2.78 -13.18 -1.14
N ILE A 171 -1.51 -13.53 -0.89
CA ILE A 171 -0.45 -13.41 -1.88
C ILE A 171 -0.42 -14.68 -2.73
N PHE A 172 -0.50 -14.51 -4.05
CA PHE A 172 -0.30 -15.62 -4.99
C PHE A 172 1.17 -16.03 -5.03
N GLY A 173 1.43 -17.34 -5.03
CA GLY A 173 2.78 -17.88 -5.05
C GLY A 173 3.45 -17.86 -3.68
N THR A 174 4.77 -17.67 -3.66
CA THR A 174 5.53 -17.61 -2.41
C THR A 174 5.63 -16.16 -1.95
N PRO A 175 4.99 -15.78 -0.82
CA PRO A 175 5.17 -14.44 -0.29
C PRO A 175 6.62 -14.22 0.17
N PRO A 176 7.20 -13.03 -0.04
CA PRO A 176 8.50 -12.69 0.52
C PRO A 176 8.45 -12.75 2.05
N ALA A 177 9.57 -13.04 2.69
CA ALA A 177 9.65 -12.95 4.13
C ALA A 177 9.43 -11.49 4.57
N PHE A 178 8.76 -11.28 5.70
CA PHE A 178 8.52 -9.92 6.22
C PHE A 178 9.83 -9.15 6.43
N ALA A 179 10.91 -9.83 6.81
CA ALA A 179 12.24 -9.25 6.92
C ALA A 179 12.78 -8.69 5.59
N GLU A 180 12.50 -9.36 4.46
CA GLU A 180 12.91 -8.89 3.13
C GLU A 180 12.11 -7.67 2.68
N VAL A 181 10.79 -7.67 2.96
CA VAL A 181 9.93 -6.50 2.75
C VAL A 181 10.53 -5.31 3.50
N ILE A 182 10.80 -5.49 4.78
CA ILE A 182 11.38 -4.47 5.65
C ILE A 182 12.76 -3.98 5.17
N ALA A 183 13.66 -4.89 4.81
CA ALA A 183 15.00 -4.53 4.33
C ALA A 183 14.91 -3.68 3.04
N SER A 184 13.95 -3.98 2.16
CA SER A 184 13.73 -3.18 0.95
C SER A 184 13.22 -1.76 1.27
N ILE A 185 12.48 -1.58 2.36
CA ILE A 185 11.96 -0.29 2.81
C ILE A 185 13.08 0.56 3.40
N GLU A 186 13.99 -0.06 4.15
CA GLU A 186 15.21 0.60 4.64
C GLU A 186 16.10 1.05 3.48
N ALA A 187 16.30 0.19 2.47
CA ALA A 187 17.04 0.55 1.26
C ALA A 187 16.36 1.68 0.47
N LEU A 188 15.02 1.66 0.38
CA LEU A 188 14.27 2.73 -0.27
C LEU A 188 14.41 4.06 0.48
N GLU A 189 14.23 4.07 1.80
CA GLU A 189 14.36 5.31 2.59
C GLU A 189 15.76 5.93 2.44
N GLN A 190 16.81 5.12 2.38
CA GLN A 190 18.18 5.62 2.12
C GLN A 190 18.35 6.18 0.71
N TYR A 191 17.57 5.70 -0.26
CA TYR A 191 17.62 6.16 -1.65
C TYR A 191 16.89 7.49 -1.86
N LEU A 192 15.79 7.72 -1.15
CA LEU A 192 14.86 8.85 -1.35
C LEU A 192 15.30 10.15 -0.67
#